data_AF-A0A7S4HS17-F1
#
_entry.id   AF-A0A7S4HS17-F1
#
_cell.length_a   1.000
_cell.length_b   1.000
_cell.length_c   1.000
_cell.angle_alpha   90.00
_cell.angle_beta   90.00
_cell.angle_gamma   90.00
#
_symmetry.space_group_name_H-M   'P 1'
#
loop_
_entity.id
_entity.type
_entity.pdbx_description
1 polymer ?
#
loop_
_entity_poly.entity_id
_entity_poly.type
_entity_poly.pdbx_seq_one_letter_code
_entity_poly.pdbx_strand_id
1 'polypeptide(L)'
;VAALCTAFFGAVALYASADIVLTGEQKQKYVRARRLARLLSGWANVGNAVVHALLIAMLLSDTARYKVFFPDEAEMPIGPVFLLIANAYVGRATLKGGGLQTAFAWNSFVAVAGSLIPIVWPKFLDVGLATWPYLAIFLWLGIWAFESTAFFFSAVAFSLKDAHAIKAV
;
A
#
# COMPACT_ATOMS: atom_id res chain seq x y z
N VAL A 1 -2.35 15.99 -7.63
CA VAL A 1 -3.34 15.97 -6.53
C VAL A 1 -2.97 14.93 -5.48
N ALA A 2 -2.84 13.64 -5.81
CA ALA A 2 -2.44 12.61 -4.84
C ALA A 2 -1.14 12.93 -4.08
N ALA A 3 -0.05 13.27 -4.77
CA ALA A 3 1.22 13.67 -4.14
C ALA A 3 1.12 14.93 -3.24
N LEU A 4 0.20 15.86 -3.55
CA LEU A 4 -0.06 17.05 -2.73
C LEU A 4 -0.88 16.69 -1.49
N CYS A 5 -1.89 15.83 -1.63
CA CYS A 5 -2.62 15.26 -0.50
C CYS A 5 -1.68 14.45 0.40
N THR A 6 -0.77 13.68 -0.19
CA THR A 6 0.30 12.91 0.47
C THR A 6 1.24 13.78 1.29
N ALA A 7 1.80 14.84 0.69
CA ALA A 7 2.68 15.76 1.41
C ALA A 7 1.92 16.48 2.53
N PHE A 8 0.66 16.85 2.28
CA PHE A 8 -0.20 17.52 3.25
C PHE A 8 -0.54 16.63 4.44
N PHE A 9 -1.07 15.42 4.22
CA PHE A 9 -1.43 14.50 5.31
C PHE A 9 -0.20 13.97 6.06
N GLY A 10 0.92 13.76 5.36
CA GLY A 10 2.21 13.42 5.98
C GLY A 10 2.75 14.55 6.87
N ALA A 11 2.71 15.79 6.39
CA ALA A 11 3.13 16.97 7.15
C ALA A 11 2.21 17.24 8.34
N VAL A 12 0.89 17.06 8.20
CA VAL A 12 -0.08 17.19 9.31
C VAL A 12 0.16 16.10 10.37
N ALA A 13 0.46 14.87 9.96
CA ALA A 13 0.79 13.79 10.89
C ALA A 13 2.11 14.05 11.63
N LEU A 14 3.15 14.53 10.92
CA LEU A 14 4.45 14.91 11.49
C LEU A 14 4.35 16.09 12.46
N TYR A 15 3.57 17.12 12.10
CA TYR A 15 3.31 18.29 12.94
C TYR A 15 2.50 17.94 14.19
N ALA A 16 1.51 17.06 14.05
CA ALA A 16 0.73 16.57 15.19
C ALA A 16 1.57 15.70 16.16
N SER A 17 2.63 15.05 15.68
CA SER A 17 3.56 14.26 16.49
C SER A 17 4.70 15.07 17.12
N ALA A 18 4.83 16.37 16.84
CA ALA A 18 5.85 17.22 17.44
C ALA A 18 5.45 17.60 18.88
N ASP A 19 6.06 16.93 19.88
CA ASP A 19 6.07 17.23 21.32
C ASP A 19 4.82 17.94 21.89
N ILE A 20 3.67 17.27 21.83
CA ILE A 20 2.45 17.70 22.54
C ILE A 20 2.28 16.85 23.80
N VAL A 21 2.25 17.49 24.97
CA VAL A 21 1.79 16.85 26.22
C VAL A 21 0.28 16.60 26.08
N LEU A 22 -0.10 15.34 25.90
CA LEU A 22 -1.50 14.95 25.68
C LEU A 22 -2.23 14.75 27.01
N THR A 23 -3.41 15.36 27.17
CA THR A 23 -4.34 15.04 28.26
C THR A 23 -4.88 13.60 28.13
N GLY A 24 -5.49 13.06 29.20
CA GLY A 24 -6.00 11.68 29.20
C GLY A 24 -7.01 11.38 28.06
N GLU A 25 -7.88 12.33 27.73
CA GLU A 25 -8.83 12.20 26.62
C GLU A 25 -8.12 12.21 25.25
N GLN A 26 -7.12 13.08 25.10
CA GLN A 26 -6.30 13.16 23.88
C GLN A 26 -5.50 11.86 23.68
N LYS A 27 -4.91 11.31 24.74
CA LYS A 27 -4.20 10.02 24.70
C LYS A 27 -5.09 8.88 24.20
N GLN A 28 -6.35 8.82 24.63
CA GLN A 28 -7.29 7.82 24.11
C GLN A 28 -7.60 8.01 22.62
N LYS A 29 -7.79 9.26 22.16
CA LYS A 29 -7.99 9.56 20.73
C LYS A 29 -6.79 9.13 19.90
N TYR A 30 -5.57 9.37 20.38
CA TYR A 30 -4.33 8.93 19.74
C TYR A 30 -4.23 7.41 19.62
N VAL A 31 -4.49 6.66 20.70
CA VAL A 31 -4.48 5.19 20.67
C VAL A 31 -5.51 4.64 19.68
N ARG A 32 -6.72 5.23 19.64
CA ARG A 32 -7.77 4.85 18.68
C ARG A 32 -7.35 5.15 17.24
N ALA A 33 -6.79 6.33 16.97
CA ALA A 33 -6.31 6.74 15.66
C ALA A 33 -5.18 5.82 15.16
N ARG A 34 -4.19 5.51 16.02
CA ARG A 34 -3.11 4.56 15.70
C ARG A 34 -3.64 3.17 15.39
N ARG A 35 -4.59 2.68 16.20
CA ARG A 35 -5.24 1.38 15.95
C ARG A 35 -5.97 1.39 14.61
N LEU A 36 -6.72 2.45 14.30
CA LEU A 36 -7.43 2.58 13.04
C LEU A 36 -6.46 2.61 11.85
N ALA A 37 -5.42 3.45 11.89
CA ALA A 37 -4.41 3.52 10.84
C ALA A 37 -3.73 2.15 10.63
N ARG A 38 -3.36 1.45 11.70
CA ARG A 38 -2.82 0.09 11.60
C ARG A 38 -3.81 -0.85 10.90
N LEU A 39 -5.08 -0.84 11.31
CA LEU A 39 -6.10 -1.70 10.71
C LEU A 39 -6.31 -1.40 9.22
N LEU A 40 -6.36 -0.12 8.84
CA LEU A 40 -6.51 0.30 7.45
C LEU A 40 -5.31 -0.10 6.61
N SER A 41 -4.08 0.03 7.13
CA SER A 41 -2.87 -0.48 6.45
C SER A 41 -2.89 -2.00 6.28
N GLY A 42 -3.33 -2.72 7.32
CA GLY A 42 -3.46 -4.17 7.27
C GLY A 42 -4.49 -4.65 6.25
N TRP A 43 -5.66 -4.01 6.21
CA TRP A 43 -6.70 -4.31 5.22
C TRP A 43 -6.30 -3.91 3.80
N ALA A 44 -5.57 -2.81 3.63
CA ALA A 44 -5.05 -2.42 2.32
C ALA A 44 -4.05 -3.45 1.77
N ASN A 45 -3.17 -3.99 2.62
CA ASN A 45 -2.30 -5.11 2.25
C ASN A 45 -3.08 -6.37 1.86
N VAL A 46 -4.11 -6.74 2.62
CA VAL A 46 -4.98 -7.88 2.27
C VAL A 46 -5.71 -7.63 0.94
N GLY A 47 -6.23 -6.42 0.73
CA GLY A 47 -6.83 -6.00 -0.54
C GLY A 47 -5.85 -6.10 -1.69
N ASN A 48 -4.61 -5.65 -1.51
CA ASN A 48 -3.56 -5.76 -2.52
C ASN A 48 -3.29 -7.23 -2.89
N ALA A 49 -3.23 -8.12 -1.90
CA ALA A 49 -3.05 -9.55 -2.14
C ALA A 49 -4.20 -10.15 -2.98
N VAL A 50 -5.44 -9.71 -2.75
CA VAL A 50 -6.60 -10.11 -3.57
C VAL A 50 -6.45 -9.61 -5.00
N VAL A 51 -6.03 -8.36 -5.22
CA VAL A 51 -5.83 -7.85 -6.58
C VAL A 51 -4.69 -8.57 -7.30
N HIS A 52 -3.61 -8.95 -6.59
CA HIS A 52 -2.57 -9.81 -7.16
C HIS A 52 -3.09 -11.20 -7.51
N ALA A 53 -4.00 -11.79 -6.72
CA ALA A 53 -4.65 -13.05 -7.06
C ALA A 53 -5.47 -12.93 -8.36
N LEU A 54 -6.19 -11.82 -8.52
CA LEU A 54 -6.92 -11.51 -9.76
C LEU A 54 -5.98 -11.30 -10.94
N LEU A 55 -4.84 -10.65 -10.74
CA LEU A 55 -3.80 -10.49 -11.76
C LEU A 55 -3.24 -11.84 -12.22
N ILE A 56 -2.95 -12.75 -11.29
CA ILE A 56 -2.50 -14.12 -11.61
C ILE A 56 -3.57 -14.86 -12.42
N ALA A 57 -4.83 -14.83 -11.95
CA ALA A 57 -5.93 -15.47 -12.67
C ALA A 57 -6.09 -14.91 -14.09
N MET A 58 -5.97 -13.58 -14.25
CA MET A 58 -5.99 -12.92 -15.56
C MET A 58 -4.85 -13.41 -16.46
N LEU A 59 -3.61 -13.37 -15.98
CA LEU A 59 -2.43 -13.81 -16.75
C LEU A 59 -2.57 -15.27 -17.20
N LEU A 60 -3.04 -16.16 -16.33
CA LEU A 60 -3.21 -17.58 -16.62
C LEU A 60 -4.40 -17.88 -17.56
N SER A 61 -5.38 -16.99 -17.64
CA SER A 61 -6.57 -17.18 -18.50
C SER A 61 -6.32 -16.96 -19.99
N ASP A 62 -5.36 -16.10 -20.35
CA ASP A 62 -5.04 -15.77 -21.74
C ASP A 62 -3.60 -15.26 -21.86
N THR A 63 -2.64 -16.18 -21.67
CA THR A 63 -1.20 -15.86 -21.65
C THR A 63 -0.75 -15.19 -22.94
N ALA A 64 -1.24 -15.63 -24.10
CA ALA A 64 -0.89 -15.07 -25.41
C ALA A 64 -1.29 -13.59 -25.53
N ARG A 65 -2.49 -13.23 -25.09
CA ARG A 65 -2.95 -11.84 -25.08
C ARG A 65 -2.16 -10.98 -24.11
N TYR A 66 -1.89 -11.48 -22.90
CA TYR A 66 -1.27 -10.69 -21.85
C TYR A 66 0.25 -10.64 -21.92
N LYS A 67 0.92 -11.51 -22.68
CA LYS A 67 2.38 -11.44 -22.94
C LYS A 67 2.80 -10.15 -23.64
N VAL A 68 1.89 -9.52 -24.38
CA VAL A 68 2.09 -8.19 -24.98
C VAL A 68 2.32 -7.12 -23.90
N PHE A 69 1.69 -7.32 -22.75
CA PHE A 69 1.66 -6.42 -21.62
C PHE A 69 2.71 -6.83 -20.57
N PHE A 70 2.72 -8.09 -20.17
CA PHE A 70 3.61 -8.64 -19.17
C PHE A 70 4.42 -9.80 -19.76
N PRO A 71 5.46 -9.51 -20.57
CA PRO A 71 6.16 -10.55 -21.33
C PRO A 71 6.79 -11.62 -20.43
N ASP A 72 7.33 -11.23 -19.28
CA ASP A 72 7.98 -12.15 -18.34
C ASP A 72 6.97 -12.84 -17.41
N GLU A 73 5.95 -12.10 -16.92
CA GLU A 73 4.98 -12.63 -15.94
C GLU A 73 3.86 -13.45 -16.58
N ALA A 74 3.62 -13.33 -17.89
CA ALA A 74 2.59 -14.11 -18.58
C ALA A 74 2.97 -15.58 -18.75
N GLU A 75 4.25 -15.93 -18.76
CA GLU A 75 4.70 -17.33 -18.81
C GLU A 75 4.79 -17.96 -17.42
N MET A 76 5.31 -17.19 -16.45
CA MET A 76 5.38 -17.60 -15.05
C MET A 76 5.16 -16.36 -14.17
N PRO A 77 3.99 -16.22 -13.51
CA PRO A 77 3.64 -15.02 -12.74
C PRO A 77 4.32 -14.99 -11.36
N ILE A 78 5.64 -15.20 -11.31
CA ILE A 78 6.41 -15.30 -10.06
C ILE A 78 6.34 -14.00 -9.28
N GLY A 79 6.41 -12.84 -9.94
CA GLY A 79 6.33 -11.54 -9.29
C GLY A 79 4.98 -11.33 -8.59
N PRO A 80 3.84 -11.43 -9.31
CA PRO A 80 2.51 -11.37 -8.73
C PRO A 80 2.26 -12.40 -7.62
N VAL A 81 2.77 -13.63 -7.75
CA VAL A 81 2.65 -14.66 -6.69
C VAL A 81 3.42 -14.24 -5.45
N PHE A 82 4.66 -13.77 -5.60
CA PHE A 82 5.44 -13.26 -4.47
C PHE A 82 4.74 -12.09 -3.78
N LEU A 83 4.27 -11.11 -4.56
CA LEU A 83 3.57 -9.94 -4.04
C LEU A 83 2.27 -10.33 -3.34
N LEU A 84 1.49 -11.29 -3.85
CA LEU A 84 0.33 -11.83 -3.16
C LEU A 84 0.70 -12.35 -1.77
N ILE A 85 1.69 -13.24 -1.69
CA ILE A 85 2.09 -13.89 -0.44
C ILE A 85 2.62 -12.86 0.56
N ALA A 86 3.48 -11.96 0.11
CA ALA A 86 4.09 -10.93 0.95
C ALA A 86 3.03 -9.95 1.50
N ASN A 87 2.13 -9.45 0.64
CA ASN A 87 1.05 -8.56 1.06
C ASN A 87 0.06 -9.27 2.02
N ALA A 88 -0.29 -10.53 1.77
CA ALA A 88 -1.15 -11.29 2.67
C ALA A 88 -0.50 -11.50 4.06
N TYR A 89 0.81 -11.82 4.08
CA TYR A 89 1.57 -11.99 5.31
C TYR A 89 1.67 -10.68 6.11
N VAL A 90 2.11 -9.59 5.46
CA VAL A 90 2.25 -8.27 6.09
C VAL A 90 0.89 -7.75 6.56
N GLY A 91 -0.15 -7.92 5.75
CA GLY A 91 -1.53 -7.56 6.11
C GLY A 91 -2.00 -8.29 7.37
N ARG A 92 -1.85 -9.62 7.41
CA ARG A 92 -2.23 -10.42 8.58
C ARG A 92 -1.43 -10.07 9.83
N ALA A 93 -0.12 -9.88 9.71
CA ALA A 93 0.75 -9.48 10.82
C ALA A 93 0.33 -8.11 11.38
N THR A 94 0.09 -7.16 10.47
CA THR A 94 -0.35 -5.80 10.80
C THR A 94 -1.70 -5.82 11.50
N LEU A 95 -2.69 -6.60 11.02
CA LEU A 95 -4.02 -6.73 11.63
C LEU A 95 -4.00 -7.33 13.04
N LYS A 96 -3.07 -8.24 13.33
CA LYS A 96 -2.88 -8.85 14.66
C LYS A 96 -2.20 -7.92 15.67
N GLY A 97 -1.75 -6.73 15.26
CA GLY A 97 -1.11 -5.76 16.15
C GLY A 97 0.42 -5.82 16.14
N GLY A 98 1.02 -6.72 15.36
CA GLY A 98 2.46 -6.84 15.21
C GLY A 98 3.00 -6.13 13.96
N GLY A 99 4.33 -6.05 13.86
CA GLY A 99 5.01 -5.81 12.58
C GLY A 99 4.86 -4.41 11.97
N LEU A 100 4.52 -3.36 12.73
CA LEU A 100 4.36 -2.00 12.18
C LEU A 100 5.61 -1.47 11.46
N GLN A 101 6.81 -1.79 11.94
CA GLN A 101 8.07 -1.46 11.27
C GLN A 101 8.22 -2.21 9.95
N THR A 102 7.96 -3.52 9.96
CA THR A 102 7.97 -4.36 8.76
C THR A 102 6.94 -3.90 7.74
N ALA A 103 5.73 -3.55 8.19
CA ALA A 103 4.67 -3.02 7.35
C ALA A 103 5.06 -1.69 6.73
N PHE A 104 5.60 -0.75 7.51
CA PHE A 104 6.06 0.52 6.98
C PHE A 104 7.19 0.34 5.96
N ALA A 105 8.22 -0.46 6.27
CA ALA A 105 9.32 -0.72 5.34
C ALA A 105 8.83 -1.39 4.04
N TRP A 106 8.00 -2.43 4.16
CA TRP A 106 7.43 -3.14 3.02
C TRP A 106 6.57 -2.21 2.16
N ASN A 107 5.59 -1.52 2.76
CA ASN A 107 4.68 -0.66 2.01
C ASN A 107 5.42 0.52 1.37
N SER A 108 6.49 1.02 1.99
CA SER A 108 7.34 2.07 1.40
C SER A 108 8.04 1.56 0.14
N PHE A 109 8.65 0.38 0.21
CA PHE A 109 9.28 -0.25 -0.95
C PHE A 109 8.28 -0.45 -2.08
N VAL A 110 7.13 -1.06 -1.77
CA VAL A 110 6.10 -1.40 -2.75
C VAL A 110 5.48 -0.15 -3.37
N ALA A 111 5.15 0.89 -2.58
CA ALA A 111 4.58 2.13 -3.13
C ALA A 111 5.54 2.86 -4.07
N VAL A 112 6.85 2.83 -3.80
CA VAL A 112 7.86 3.39 -4.70
C VAL A 112 7.97 2.53 -5.96
N ALA A 113 8.11 1.21 -5.82
CA ALA A 113 8.21 0.30 -6.97
C ALA A 113 6.97 0.39 -7.87
N GLY A 114 5.76 0.33 -7.29
CA GLY A 114 4.48 0.46 -7.98
C GLY A 114 4.32 1.76 -8.75
N SER A 115 4.81 2.87 -8.19
CA SER A 115 4.77 4.19 -8.84
C SER A 115 5.74 4.31 -10.02
N LEU A 116 6.79 3.49 -10.07
CA LEU A 116 7.79 3.49 -11.14
C LEU A 116 7.46 2.53 -12.29
N ILE A 117 6.54 1.58 -12.09
CA ILE A 117 6.13 0.60 -13.13
C ILE A 117 5.70 1.27 -14.46
N PRO A 118 4.90 2.35 -14.48
CA PRO A 118 4.51 2.99 -15.73
C PRO A 118 5.68 3.56 -16.55
N ILE A 119 6.80 3.89 -15.90
CA ILE A 119 7.99 4.46 -16.56
C ILE A 119 8.75 3.36 -17.31
N VAL A 120 8.85 2.18 -16.70
CA VAL A 120 9.53 1.02 -17.31
C VAL A 120 8.64 0.28 -18.30
N TRP A 121 7.39 0.70 -18.46
CA TRP A 121 6.42 0.03 -19.31
C TRP A 121 5.77 0.95 -20.35
N PRO A 122 6.47 1.25 -21.46
CA PRO A 122 6.01 2.18 -22.49
C PRO A 122 4.63 1.82 -23.09
N LYS A 123 4.34 0.52 -23.25
CA LYS A 123 3.04 0.05 -23.75
C LYS A 123 1.88 0.34 -22.81
N PHE A 124 2.13 0.52 -21.51
CA PHE A 124 1.12 0.96 -20.56
C PHE A 124 0.62 2.37 -20.92
N LEU A 125 1.53 3.27 -21.30
CA LEU A 125 1.21 4.63 -21.72
C LEU A 125 0.60 4.65 -23.13
N ASP A 126 1.18 3.91 -24.07
CA ASP A 126 0.77 3.95 -25.48
C ASP A 126 -0.54 3.22 -25.78
N VAL A 127 -0.73 2.03 -25.20
CA VAL A 127 -1.90 1.16 -25.48
C VAL A 127 -2.93 1.30 -24.37
N GLY A 128 -2.46 1.41 -23.13
CA GLY A 128 -3.33 1.34 -21.98
C GLY A 128 -4.25 2.56 -21.87
N LEU A 129 -3.68 3.77 -21.89
CA LEU A 129 -4.47 5.00 -21.77
C LEU A 129 -5.40 5.23 -22.97
N ALA A 130 -5.06 4.67 -24.15
CA ALA A 130 -5.81 4.85 -25.39
C ALA A 130 -7.03 3.91 -25.52
N THR A 131 -7.06 2.76 -24.84
CA THR A 131 -8.10 1.72 -25.01
C THR A 131 -8.84 1.38 -23.70
N TRP A 132 -9.26 2.41 -22.97
CA TRP A 132 -9.98 2.23 -21.72
C TRP A 132 -11.36 1.55 -21.90
N PRO A 133 -11.76 0.58 -21.05
CA PRO A 133 -10.99 -0.03 -19.96
C PRO A 133 -10.29 -1.33 -20.40
N TYR A 134 -8.95 -1.34 -20.38
CA TYR A 134 -8.19 -2.58 -20.40
C TYR A 134 -8.08 -3.13 -18.97
N LEU A 135 -8.54 -4.36 -18.75
CA LEU A 135 -8.57 -5.02 -17.43
C LEU A 135 -7.21 -4.96 -16.71
N ALA A 136 -6.11 -5.09 -17.45
CA ALA A 136 -4.75 -5.00 -16.92
C ALA A 136 -4.44 -3.64 -16.24
N ILE A 137 -4.94 -2.54 -16.81
CA ILE A 137 -4.76 -1.19 -16.25
C ILE A 137 -5.61 -1.01 -15.01
N PHE A 138 -6.84 -1.53 -15.05
CA PHE A 138 -7.74 -1.48 -13.90
C PHE A 138 -7.13 -2.23 -12.71
N LEU A 139 -6.56 -3.42 -12.94
CA LEU A 139 -5.85 -4.17 -11.92
C LEU A 139 -4.60 -3.43 -11.41
N TRP A 140 -3.81 -2.82 -12.31
CA TRP A 140 -2.67 -2.00 -11.88
C TRP A 140 -3.09 -0.80 -11.02
N LEU A 141 -4.14 -0.07 -11.41
CA LEU A 141 -4.69 1.02 -10.61
C LEU A 141 -5.20 0.53 -9.25
N GLY A 142 -5.81 -0.65 -9.22
CA GLY A 142 -6.21 -1.33 -7.99
C GLY A 142 -5.02 -1.61 -7.08
N ILE A 143 -3.97 -2.24 -7.62
CA ILE A 143 -2.71 -2.50 -6.91
C ILE A 143 -2.15 -1.20 -6.35
N TRP A 144 -1.93 -0.19 -7.20
CA TRP A 144 -1.36 1.09 -6.81
C TRP A 144 -2.19 1.81 -5.73
N ALA A 145 -3.52 1.75 -5.82
CA ALA A 145 -4.41 2.33 -4.81
C ALA A 145 -4.25 1.64 -3.45
N PHE A 146 -4.20 0.30 -3.42
CA PHE A 146 -3.97 -0.45 -2.19
C PHE A 146 -2.57 -0.24 -1.62
N GLU A 147 -1.53 -0.22 -2.45
CA GLU A 147 -0.14 0.04 -2.04
C GLU A 147 0.02 1.43 -1.42
N SER A 148 -0.54 2.45 -2.08
CA SER A 148 -0.54 3.83 -1.58
C SER A 148 -1.27 3.94 -0.24
N THR A 149 -2.46 3.33 -0.16
CA THR A 149 -3.26 3.29 1.07
C THR A 149 -2.49 2.59 2.20
N ALA A 150 -1.89 1.43 1.91
CA ALA A 150 -1.10 0.67 2.87
C ALA A 150 0.08 1.49 3.40
N PHE A 151 0.80 2.17 2.51
CA PHE A 151 1.93 3.05 2.84
C PHE A 151 1.50 4.17 3.78
N PHE A 152 0.53 5.01 3.40
CA PHE A 152 0.13 6.16 4.21
C PHE A 152 -0.34 5.76 5.60
N PHE A 153 -1.20 4.74 5.67
CA PHE A 153 -1.71 4.30 6.96
C PHE A 153 -0.63 3.61 7.82
N SER A 154 0.35 2.93 7.21
CA SER A 154 1.50 2.43 7.96
C SER A 154 2.42 3.53 8.46
N ALA A 155 2.64 4.59 7.66
CA ALA A 155 3.42 5.76 8.05
C ALA A 155 2.76 6.47 9.24
N VAL A 156 1.46 6.76 9.17
CA VAL A 156 0.69 7.36 10.26
C VAL A 156 0.73 6.47 11.52
N ALA A 157 0.50 5.16 11.38
CA ALA A 157 0.52 4.25 12.52
C ALA A 157 1.92 4.11 13.15
N PHE A 158 2.98 4.26 12.35
CA PHE A 158 4.36 4.28 12.78
C PHE A 158 4.71 5.59 13.50
N SER A 159 4.37 6.75 12.95
CA SER A 159 4.59 8.06 13.59
C SER A 159 3.85 8.21 14.91
N LEU A 160 2.66 7.62 15.05
CA LEU A 160 1.90 7.62 16.30
C LEU A 160 2.44 6.63 17.36
N LYS A 161 3.46 5.82 17.05
CA LYS A 161 4.07 4.86 18.00
C LYS A 161 4.78 5.57 19.16
N ASP A 162 5.29 6.77 18.94
CA ASP A 162 6.10 7.52 19.91
C ASP A 162 5.28 8.29 20.95
N ALA A 163 3.94 8.35 20.81
CA ALA A 163 3.07 8.98 21.81
C ALA A 163 3.05 8.26 23.18
N HIS A 164 3.59 7.04 23.27
CA HIS A 164 3.79 6.34 24.55
C HIS A 164 5.08 6.73 25.28
N ALA A 165 6.04 7.37 24.60
CA ALA A 165 7.25 7.90 25.21
C ALA A 165 7.04 9.26 25.90
N ILE A 166 5.84 9.84 25.74
CA ILE A 166 5.44 11.09 26.37
C ILE A 166 5.28 10.83 27.87
N LYS A 167 6.28 11.24 28.64
CA LYS A 167 6.25 11.24 30.11
C LYS A 167 5.10 12.11 30.58
N ALA A 168 4.28 11.59 31.47
CA ALA A 168 3.37 12.41 32.25
C ALA A 168 4.22 13.32 33.14
N VAL A 169 4.00 14.63 33.05
CA VAL A 169 4.40 15.60 34.08
C VAL A 169 3.25 15.71 35.06
#